data_AF-G3AHA0-F1
#
_entry.id   AF-G3AHA0-F1
#
_cell.length_a   1.000
_cell.length_b   1.000
_cell.length_c   1.000
_cell.angle_alpha   90.00
_cell.angle_beta   90.00
_cell.angle_gamma   90.00
#
_symmetry.space_group_name_H-M   'P 1'
#
loop_
_entity.id
_entity.type
_entity.pdbx_description
1 polymer ?
#
loop_
_entity_poly.entity_id
_entity_poly.type
_entity_poly.pdbx_seq_one_letter_code
_entity_poly.pdbx_strand_id
1 'polypeptide(L)'
;MSSPPLPVLERVASLPIVTDNSDNLTSRLISLFISVLVALASGTLYLYGVYSPQFIKRVGLTTSDSATIALSMTMGSGIGGLPAGLIVDKYGPMFSTRMGSICILVNYYLVYRIYLNQHDNLLLICMCMAFVGFGSIICYFSTLKASQANFPNHRGGAGALPVSAYGFAATIFSIISARFFDEDTGGLLRFLSIFCGCVSFIGSFFIRVYHEVDHHEDYHEELGVGDGQNEELALLEDQNFNPTPRPVDSEELYGSFAFWGIGEHTPQASDSESSSLLELQSPPKLPRITPQIQPKPKPHKKKHKIKPLEAIKHRVIDAKFLIHYLIVAITTGIGQMYIYSIGFIVTAQYYYNRKKDEEDLSKDPETVHLQAVQVAVISISSFLARLVAGFLSDVLHRRKFQRLWIVLVTIIIQCLGELLLVVNESNHTLISISSGIMGSCYGLVFGTYPAIMADEFGTKTFSTNWGLVCTGYVITLFILTKYFGWIYDKNTNPVTGHCYKGNGCYIGAFELGMILSGIAFVATCTVMWKHRIQ
;
A
#
# COMPACT_ATOMS: atom_id res chain seq x y z
N MET A 1 59.89 26.33 -26.44
CA MET A 1 58.77 25.44 -26.14
C MET A 1 58.11 25.92 -24.86
N SER A 2 56.77 25.89 -24.82
CA SER A 2 55.83 26.34 -23.77
C SER A 2 55.22 27.73 -23.96
N SER A 3 54.12 27.74 -24.70
CA SER A 3 53.08 28.76 -24.75
C SER A 3 52.31 28.82 -23.41
N PRO A 4 51.83 30.00 -22.97
CA PRO A 4 50.98 30.12 -21.79
C PRO A 4 49.58 29.54 -22.03
N PRO A 5 48.86 29.05 -21.00
CA PRO A 5 47.55 28.46 -21.16
C PRO A 5 46.47 29.53 -21.38
N LEU A 6 45.53 29.24 -22.29
CA LEU A 6 44.36 30.06 -22.59
C LEU A 6 43.37 30.16 -21.39
N PRO A 7 42.58 31.25 -21.30
CA PRO A 7 41.68 31.49 -20.18
C PRO A 7 40.41 30.61 -20.19
N VAL A 8 39.95 30.29 -19.00
CA VAL A 8 38.86 29.35 -18.61
C VAL A 8 37.46 29.72 -19.14
N LEU A 9 37.30 30.83 -19.86
CA LEU A 9 36.00 31.37 -20.26
C LEU A 9 35.28 30.61 -21.38
N GLU A 10 35.95 29.71 -22.09
CA GLU A 10 35.34 28.96 -23.20
C GLU A 10 34.68 27.63 -22.77
N ARG A 11 34.78 27.26 -21.48
CA ARG A 11 34.22 25.99 -20.95
C ARG A 11 32.79 26.13 -20.39
N VAL A 12 32.24 27.35 -20.35
CA VAL A 12 30.90 27.62 -19.80
C VAL A 12 29.79 27.55 -20.88
N ALA A 13 30.15 27.51 -22.17
CA ALA A 13 29.19 27.54 -23.28
C ALA A 13 28.67 26.15 -23.74
N SER A 14 28.95 25.06 -23.02
CA SER A 14 28.56 23.70 -23.42
C SER A 14 27.87 22.87 -22.33
N LEU A 15 27.20 23.51 -21.37
CA LEU A 15 26.23 22.81 -20.54
C LEU A 15 24.91 22.70 -21.31
N PRO A 16 24.41 21.48 -21.62
CA PRO A 16 23.08 21.35 -22.19
C PRO A 16 22.09 21.88 -21.15
N ILE A 17 21.15 22.71 -21.59
CA ILE A 17 19.96 23.04 -20.83
C ILE A 17 19.20 21.72 -20.67
N VAL A 18 19.45 21.01 -19.57
CA VAL A 18 18.80 19.73 -19.29
C VAL A 18 17.34 20.02 -18.93
N THR A 19 16.45 19.62 -19.82
CA THR A 19 15.00 19.49 -19.61
C THR A 19 14.69 18.35 -18.63
N ASP A 20 15.28 18.34 -17.43
CA ASP A 20 15.35 17.15 -16.55
C ASP A 20 14.04 16.83 -15.80
N ASN A 21 13.10 17.78 -15.69
CA ASN A 21 11.91 17.56 -14.86
C ASN A 21 10.80 16.74 -15.55
N SER A 22 10.68 16.76 -16.89
CA SER A 22 9.64 16.02 -17.62
C SER A 22 9.96 14.53 -17.81
N ASP A 23 11.24 14.19 -18.00
CA ASP A 23 11.69 12.83 -18.28
C ASP A 23 11.61 11.93 -17.03
N ASN A 24 11.85 12.55 -15.87
CA ASN A 24 11.68 11.89 -14.57
C ASN A 24 10.22 11.61 -14.24
N LEU A 25 9.28 12.50 -14.58
CA LEU A 25 7.85 12.28 -14.33
C LEU A 25 7.29 11.15 -15.21
N THR A 26 7.61 11.16 -16.51
CA THR A 26 7.18 10.12 -17.45
C THR A 26 7.66 8.74 -17.01
N SER A 27 8.93 8.65 -16.61
CA SER A 27 9.52 7.41 -16.07
C SER A 27 8.82 6.91 -14.80
N ARG A 28 8.47 7.82 -13.87
CA ARG A 28 7.72 7.48 -12.65
C ARG A 28 6.30 7.00 -12.96
N LEU A 29 5.61 7.64 -13.91
CA LEU A 29 4.27 7.24 -14.35
C LEU A 29 4.28 5.87 -15.03
N ILE A 30 5.27 5.60 -15.90
CA ILE A 30 5.47 4.27 -16.50
C ILE A 30 5.69 3.24 -15.38
N SER A 31 6.55 3.54 -14.41
CA SER A 31 6.81 2.64 -13.28
C SER A 31 5.55 2.35 -12.47
N LEU A 32 4.68 3.34 -12.27
CA LEU A 32 3.39 3.19 -11.59
C LEU A 32 2.42 2.33 -12.40
N PHE A 33 2.27 2.59 -13.70
CA PHE A 33 1.38 1.81 -14.57
C PHE A 33 1.79 0.33 -14.62
N ILE A 34 3.10 0.06 -14.78
CA ILE A 34 3.62 -1.30 -14.73
C ILE A 34 3.42 -1.92 -13.35
N SER A 35 3.59 -1.16 -12.27
CA SER A 35 3.33 -1.62 -10.91
C SER A 35 1.88 -2.08 -10.73
N VAL A 36 0.91 -1.39 -11.34
CA VAL A 36 -0.51 -1.81 -11.34
C VAL A 36 -0.70 -3.14 -12.08
N LEU A 37 -0.09 -3.33 -13.24
CA LEU A 37 -0.19 -4.58 -14.00
C LEU A 37 0.47 -5.77 -13.28
N VAL A 38 1.65 -5.56 -12.68
CA VAL A 38 2.33 -6.59 -11.90
C VAL A 38 1.54 -6.93 -10.63
N ALA A 39 0.96 -5.93 -9.96
CA ALA A 39 0.10 -6.16 -8.81
C ALA A 39 -1.16 -6.95 -9.18
N LEU A 40 -1.80 -6.62 -10.31
CA LEU A 40 -2.93 -7.39 -10.85
C LEU A 40 -2.55 -8.85 -11.12
N ALA A 41 -1.42 -9.10 -11.79
CA ALA A 41 -0.92 -10.45 -12.06
C ALA A 41 -0.58 -11.25 -10.79
N SER A 42 -0.03 -10.56 -9.78
CA SER A 42 0.31 -11.17 -8.49
C SER A 42 -0.92 -11.55 -7.69
N GLY A 43 -2.04 -10.85 -7.84
CA GLY A 43 -3.29 -11.11 -7.11
C GLY A 43 -4.03 -12.40 -7.51
N THR A 44 -3.51 -13.19 -8.46
CA THR A 44 -4.10 -14.45 -8.92
C THR A 44 -4.21 -15.54 -7.86
N LEU A 45 -3.55 -15.38 -6.71
CA LEU A 45 -3.69 -16.27 -5.56
C LEU A 45 -5.16 -16.38 -5.09
N TYR A 46 -5.92 -15.28 -5.16
CA TYR A 46 -7.33 -15.23 -4.75
C TYR A 46 -8.25 -15.95 -5.74
N LEU A 47 -7.76 -16.37 -6.91
CA LEU A 47 -8.51 -17.13 -7.90
C LEU A 47 -8.67 -18.61 -7.53
N TYR A 48 -7.93 -19.11 -6.52
CA TYR A 48 -7.93 -20.53 -6.16
C TYR A 48 -9.34 -21.12 -6.01
N GLY A 49 -10.28 -20.39 -5.40
CA GLY A 49 -11.65 -20.86 -5.19
C GLY A 49 -12.44 -21.16 -6.48
N VAL A 50 -12.05 -20.58 -7.62
CA VAL A 50 -12.74 -20.81 -8.91
C VAL A 50 -12.36 -22.16 -9.50
N TYR A 51 -11.08 -22.50 -9.46
CA TYR A 51 -10.57 -23.73 -10.09
C TYR A 51 -10.35 -24.88 -9.10
N SER A 52 -10.37 -24.62 -7.79
CA SER A 52 -10.13 -25.64 -6.77
C SER A 52 -11.06 -26.85 -6.86
N PRO A 53 -12.38 -26.74 -7.12
CA PRO A 53 -13.26 -27.91 -7.15
C PRO A 53 -12.94 -28.85 -8.31
N GLN A 54 -12.63 -28.28 -9.49
CA GLN A 54 -12.26 -29.05 -10.68
C GLN A 54 -10.87 -29.67 -10.53
N PHE A 55 -9.93 -28.92 -9.92
CA PHE A 55 -8.58 -29.40 -9.64
C PHE A 55 -8.58 -30.62 -8.72
N ILE A 56 -9.26 -30.56 -7.56
CA ILE A 56 -9.28 -31.69 -6.62
C ILE A 56 -10.04 -32.88 -7.19
N LYS A 57 -11.12 -32.66 -7.96
CA LYS A 57 -11.90 -33.73 -8.59
C LYS A 57 -11.05 -34.52 -9.59
N ARG A 58 -10.18 -33.85 -10.35
CA ARG A 58 -9.32 -34.52 -11.34
C ARG A 58 -8.13 -35.25 -10.73
N VAL A 59 -7.56 -34.68 -9.66
CA VAL A 59 -6.42 -35.27 -8.94
C VAL A 59 -6.86 -36.40 -7.99
N GLY A 60 -8.13 -36.42 -7.59
CA GLY A 60 -8.68 -37.43 -6.67
C GLY A 60 -8.50 -37.07 -5.19
N LEU A 61 -8.41 -35.77 -4.87
CA LEU A 61 -8.22 -35.26 -3.51
C LEU A 61 -9.56 -35.00 -2.81
N THR A 62 -9.55 -35.04 -1.48
CA THR A 62 -10.73 -34.73 -0.67
C THR A 62 -10.98 -33.23 -0.56
N THR A 63 -12.20 -32.83 -0.19
CA THR A 63 -12.53 -31.42 0.09
C THR A 63 -11.71 -30.85 1.25
N SER A 64 -11.34 -31.69 2.23
CA SER A 64 -10.45 -31.30 3.34
C SER A 64 -9.05 -30.96 2.85
N ASP A 65 -8.54 -31.69 1.86
CA ASP A 65 -7.24 -31.44 1.26
C ASP A 65 -7.21 -30.09 0.52
N SER A 66 -8.33 -29.70 -0.13
CA SER A 66 -8.46 -28.38 -0.76
C SER A 66 -8.31 -27.23 0.26
N ALA A 67 -8.90 -27.37 1.45
CA ALA A 67 -8.76 -26.38 2.51
C ALA A 67 -7.30 -26.28 2.99
N THR A 68 -6.60 -27.42 3.07
CA THR A 68 -5.17 -27.47 3.43
C THR A 68 -4.29 -26.79 2.38
N ILE A 69 -4.61 -26.95 1.09
CA ILE A 69 -3.93 -26.26 -0.01
C ILE A 69 -4.15 -24.75 0.07
N ALA A 70 -5.39 -24.30 0.28
CA ALA A 70 -5.71 -22.88 0.46
C ALA A 70 -4.98 -22.27 1.67
N LEU A 71 -4.90 -23.01 2.77
CA LEU A 71 -4.15 -22.61 3.96
C LEU A 71 -2.66 -22.47 3.65
N SER A 72 -2.07 -23.44 2.94
CA SER A 72 -0.65 -23.42 2.56
C SER A 72 -0.32 -22.21 1.70
N MET A 73 -1.19 -21.87 0.75
CA MET A 73 -1.07 -20.63 -0.04
C MET A 73 -1.11 -19.38 0.84
N THR A 74 -2.09 -19.31 1.75
CA THR A 74 -2.26 -18.17 2.67
C THR A 74 -1.06 -18.03 3.61
N MET A 75 -0.48 -19.13 4.08
CA MET A 75 0.75 -19.13 4.88
C MET A 75 1.93 -18.59 4.07
N GLY A 76 2.04 -18.99 2.80
CA GLY A 76 3.04 -18.50 1.87
C GLY A 76 2.99 -16.99 1.67
N SER A 77 1.81 -16.40 1.50
CA SER A 77 1.65 -14.94 1.37
C SER A 77 1.71 -14.19 2.71
N GLY A 78 1.16 -14.78 3.78
CA GLY A 78 1.05 -14.16 5.10
C GLY A 78 2.37 -14.16 5.86
N ILE A 79 2.85 -15.34 6.26
CA ILE A 79 4.12 -15.51 6.98
C ILE A 79 5.28 -15.11 6.06
N GLY A 80 5.17 -15.42 4.76
CA GLY A 80 6.15 -15.02 3.76
C GLY A 80 6.26 -13.51 3.52
N GLY A 81 5.32 -12.70 4.02
CA GLY A 81 5.40 -11.24 3.91
C GLY A 81 6.64 -10.65 4.59
N LEU A 82 7.02 -11.12 5.77
CA LEU A 82 8.22 -10.62 6.47
C LEU A 82 9.53 -10.90 5.70
N PRO A 83 9.84 -12.16 5.28
CA PRO A 83 11.02 -12.42 4.47
C PRO A 83 10.94 -11.73 3.10
N ALA A 84 9.76 -11.62 2.49
CA ALA A 84 9.58 -10.86 1.26
C ALA A 84 9.99 -9.39 1.44
N GLY A 85 9.54 -8.75 2.52
CA GLY A 85 9.89 -7.37 2.86
C GLY A 85 11.40 -7.16 3.04
N LEU A 86 12.06 -8.10 3.72
CA LEU A 86 13.52 -8.09 3.89
C LEU A 86 14.27 -8.17 2.56
N ILE A 87 13.80 -9.02 1.64
CA ILE A 87 14.41 -9.19 0.33
C ILE A 87 14.22 -7.92 -0.51
N VAL A 88 13.01 -7.35 -0.52
CA VAL A 88 12.69 -6.10 -1.23
C VAL A 88 13.52 -4.93 -0.74
N ASP A 89 13.71 -4.82 0.58
CA ASP A 89 14.50 -3.74 1.15
C ASP A 89 16.01 -3.91 0.93
N LYS A 90 16.51 -5.15 0.94
CA LYS A 90 17.95 -5.43 0.79
C LYS A 90 18.43 -5.41 -0.67
N TYR A 91 17.68 -6.03 -1.59
CA TYR A 91 18.08 -6.22 -2.99
C TYR A 91 17.36 -5.26 -3.94
N GLY A 92 16.38 -4.50 -3.45
CA GLY A 92 15.60 -3.56 -4.22
C GLY A 92 14.40 -4.19 -4.96
N PRO A 93 13.46 -3.36 -5.46
CA PRO A 93 12.22 -3.84 -6.10
C PRO A 93 12.43 -4.67 -7.37
N MET A 94 13.40 -4.31 -8.22
CA MET A 94 13.64 -5.01 -9.49
C MET A 94 14.04 -6.48 -9.29
N PHE A 95 15.08 -6.71 -8.48
CA PHE A 95 15.61 -8.04 -8.25
C PHE A 95 14.57 -8.92 -7.55
N SER A 96 13.87 -8.34 -6.58
CA SER A 96 12.83 -9.02 -5.81
C SER A 96 11.66 -9.42 -6.71
N THR A 97 11.21 -8.54 -7.61
CA THR A 97 10.16 -8.86 -8.59
C THR A 97 10.61 -9.96 -9.56
N ARG A 98 11.86 -9.95 -10.01
CA ARG A 98 12.41 -11.06 -10.84
C ARG A 98 12.35 -12.39 -10.10
N MET A 99 12.83 -12.41 -8.87
CA MET A 99 12.79 -13.61 -8.02
C MET A 99 11.34 -14.09 -7.79
N GLY A 100 10.42 -13.18 -7.50
CA GLY A 100 8.99 -13.50 -7.35
C GLY A 100 8.37 -14.05 -8.64
N SER A 101 8.66 -13.45 -9.79
CA SER A 101 8.13 -13.89 -11.09
C SER A 101 8.59 -15.30 -11.48
N ILE A 102 9.86 -15.65 -11.25
CA ILE A 102 10.37 -17.01 -11.45
C ILE A 102 9.67 -17.99 -10.50
N CYS A 103 9.48 -17.60 -9.23
CA CYS A 103 8.77 -18.41 -8.25
C CYS A 103 7.32 -18.70 -8.68
N ILE A 104 6.59 -17.68 -9.14
CA ILE A 104 5.21 -17.82 -9.65
C ILE A 104 5.17 -18.73 -10.88
N LEU A 105 6.04 -18.49 -11.86
CA LEU A 105 6.08 -19.25 -13.12
C LEU A 105 6.35 -20.74 -12.86
N VAL A 106 7.41 -21.04 -12.10
CA VAL A 106 7.83 -22.42 -11.82
C VAL A 106 6.74 -23.17 -11.04
N ASN A 107 6.18 -22.57 -10.00
CA ASN A 107 5.25 -23.28 -9.12
C ASN A 107 3.85 -23.42 -9.74
N TYR A 108 3.32 -22.43 -10.46
CA TYR A 108 2.07 -22.63 -11.20
C TYR A 108 2.24 -23.63 -12.35
N TYR A 109 3.40 -23.64 -13.03
CA TYR A 109 3.69 -24.65 -14.05
C TYR A 109 3.78 -26.06 -13.44
N LEU A 110 4.35 -26.18 -12.24
CA LEU A 110 4.37 -27.45 -11.52
C LEU A 110 2.96 -27.91 -11.12
N VAL A 111 2.10 -27.01 -10.65
CA VAL A 111 0.68 -27.29 -10.38
C VAL A 111 -0.06 -27.73 -11.66
N TYR A 112 0.21 -27.09 -12.80
CA TYR A 112 -0.31 -27.52 -14.11
C TYR A 112 0.16 -28.94 -14.47
N ARG A 113 1.45 -29.25 -14.28
CA ARG A 113 1.99 -30.59 -14.53
C ARG A 113 1.39 -31.64 -13.61
N ILE A 114 1.17 -31.30 -12.33
CA ILE A 114 0.48 -32.17 -11.36
C ILE A 114 -0.96 -32.44 -11.82
N TYR A 115 -1.67 -31.41 -12.28
CA TYR A 115 -3.05 -31.54 -12.80
C TYR A 115 -3.12 -32.46 -14.02
N LEU A 116 -2.17 -32.36 -14.96
CA LEU A 116 -2.14 -33.22 -16.15
C LEU A 116 -1.80 -34.68 -15.82
N ASN A 117 -0.80 -34.89 -14.96
CA ASN A 117 -0.30 -36.21 -14.61
C ASN A 117 -1.11 -36.92 -13.50
N GLN A 118 -2.08 -36.22 -12.90
CA GLN A 118 -2.91 -36.72 -11.79
C GLN A 118 -2.08 -37.22 -10.59
N HIS A 119 -1.03 -36.49 -10.22
CA HIS A 119 -0.25 -36.80 -9.02
C HIS A 119 -0.99 -36.34 -7.76
N ASP A 120 -1.35 -37.26 -6.88
CA ASP A 120 -2.14 -37.07 -5.65
C ASP A 120 -1.30 -36.68 -4.42
N ASN A 121 -0.01 -36.36 -4.60
CA ASN A 121 0.86 -35.98 -3.49
C ASN A 121 0.51 -34.59 -2.92
N LEU A 122 -0.30 -34.60 -1.85
CA LEU A 122 -0.76 -33.39 -1.16
C LEU A 122 0.38 -32.50 -0.68
N LEU A 123 1.45 -33.07 -0.10
CA LEU A 123 2.57 -32.29 0.42
C LEU A 123 3.24 -31.49 -0.68
N LEU A 124 3.46 -32.10 -1.86
CA LEU A 124 4.04 -31.41 -3.01
C LEU A 124 3.15 -30.25 -3.47
N ILE A 125 1.84 -30.47 -3.57
CA ILE A 125 0.89 -29.42 -3.98
C ILE A 125 0.89 -28.26 -2.97
N CYS A 126 0.86 -28.57 -1.68
CA CYS A 126 0.92 -27.57 -0.61
C CYS A 126 2.22 -26.75 -0.68
N MET A 127 3.37 -27.39 -0.90
CA MET A 127 4.65 -26.68 -1.06
C MET A 127 4.63 -25.76 -2.29
N CYS A 128 4.15 -26.24 -3.44
CA CYS A 128 4.02 -25.41 -4.64
C CYS A 128 3.15 -24.19 -4.39
N MET A 129 2.00 -24.39 -3.76
CA MET A 129 1.01 -23.33 -3.53
C MET A 129 1.49 -22.32 -2.47
N ALA A 130 2.25 -22.76 -1.48
CA ALA A 130 2.94 -21.88 -0.55
C ALA A 130 3.98 -20.99 -1.27
N PHE A 131 4.78 -21.56 -2.18
CA PHE A 131 5.74 -20.78 -2.96
C PHE A 131 5.09 -19.84 -3.99
N VAL A 132 3.93 -20.20 -4.55
CA VAL A 132 3.10 -19.27 -5.33
C VAL A 132 2.69 -18.07 -4.47
N GLY A 133 2.17 -18.32 -3.27
CA GLY A 133 1.80 -17.26 -2.32
C GLY A 133 2.98 -16.36 -1.94
N PHE A 134 4.16 -16.95 -1.72
CA PHE A 134 5.39 -16.20 -1.44
C PHE A 134 5.87 -15.37 -2.64
N GLY A 135 5.85 -15.93 -3.85
CA GLY A 135 6.23 -15.21 -5.07
C GLY A 135 5.30 -14.01 -5.33
N SER A 136 4.00 -14.21 -5.12
CA SER A 136 2.99 -13.15 -5.24
C SER A 136 3.23 -11.99 -4.26
N ILE A 137 3.46 -12.27 -2.97
CA ILE A 137 3.65 -11.20 -1.98
C ILE A 137 4.93 -10.41 -2.22
N ILE A 138 6.00 -11.05 -2.71
CA ILE A 138 7.25 -10.35 -3.08
C ILE A 138 7.02 -9.35 -4.21
N CYS A 139 6.34 -9.77 -5.28
CA CYS A 139 6.00 -8.88 -6.39
C CYS A 139 5.12 -7.73 -5.90
N TYR A 140 4.08 -8.02 -5.13
CA TYR A 140 3.20 -7.00 -4.55
C TYR A 140 3.97 -5.97 -3.68
N PHE A 141 4.80 -6.40 -2.73
CA PHE A 141 5.58 -5.48 -1.89
C PHE A 141 6.58 -4.64 -2.68
N SER A 142 7.13 -5.19 -3.76
CA SER A 142 8.02 -4.46 -4.67
C SER A 142 7.28 -3.33 -5.38
N THR A 143 6.09 -3.59 -5.90
CA THR A 143 5.23 -2.58 -6.57
C THR A 143 4.79 -1.48 -5.59
N LEU A 144 4.44 -1.87 -4.36
CA LEU A 144 4.00 -0.93 -3.32
C LEU A 144 5.14 0.00 -2.89
N LYS A 145 6.34 -0.55 -2.65
CA LYS A 145 7.52 0.24 -2.30
C LYS A 145 7.90 1.23 -3.41
N ALA A 146 7.93 0.76 -4.66
CA ALA A 146 8.28 1.61 -5.80
C ALA A 146 7.29 2.76 -5.96
N SER A 147 5.99 2.48 -5.87
CA SER A 147 4.94 3.48 -6.04
C SER A 147 4.98 4.56 -4.95
N GLN A 148 5.20 4.17 -3.69
CA GLN A 148 5.30 5.13 -2.59
C GLN A 148 6.61 5.93 -2.59
N ALA A 149 7.72 5.31 -3.01
CA ALA A 149 9.00 6.00 -3.06
C ALA A 149 9.10 6.99 -4.23
N ASN A 150 8.45 6.70 -5.36
CA ASN A 150 8.47 7.56 -6.56
C ASN A 150 7.56 8.81 -6.44
N PHE A 151 6.54 8.75 -5.58
CA PHE A 151 5.57 9.84 -5.41
C PHE A 151 5.51 10.30 -3.95
N PRO A 152 6.56 10.98 -3.45
CA PRO A 152 6.64 11.37 -2.04
C PRO A 152 5.50 12.31 -1.60
N ASN A 153 4.99 13.16 -2.51
CA ASN A 153 3.88 14.08 -2.25
C ASN A 153 2.49 13.44 -2.40
N HIS A 154 2.40 12.29 -3.07
CA HIS A 154 1.15 11.59 -3.41
C HIS A 154 1.23 10.09 -3.07
N ARG A 155 1.80 9.78 -1.89
CA ARG A 155 2.06 8.40 -1.45
C ARG A 155 0.78 7.56 -1.34
N GLY A 156 -0.33 8.18 -0.94
CA GLY A 156 -1.62 7.53 -0.78
C GLY A 156 -2.19 7.06 -2.11
N GLY A 157 -2.37 7.97 -3.06
CA GLY A 157 -2.93 7.68 -4.38
C GLY A 157 -2.02 6.76 -5.20
N ALA A 158 -0.71 7.02 -5.22
CA ALA A 158 0.24 6.18 -5.94
C ALA A 158 0.30 4.76 -5.38
N GLY A 159 0.27 4.59 -4.05
CA GLY A 159 0.22 3.28 -3.41
C GLY A 159 -1.12 2.57 -3.61
N ALA A 160 -2.24 3.29 -3.56
CA ALA A 160 -3.58 2.71 -3.63
C ALA A 160 -3.88 2.05 -4.98
N LEU A 161 -3.30 2.52 -6.08
CA LEU A 161 -3.54 1.95 -7.41
C LEU A 161 -3.08 0.47 -7.50
N PRO A 162 -1.81 0.10 -7.23
CA PRO A 162 -1.38 -1.30 -7.14
C PRO A 162 -2.14 -2.11 -6.08
N VAL A 163 -2.42 -1.53 -4.91
CA VAL A 163 -3.13 -2.22 -3.81
C VAL A 163 -4.55 -2.62 -4.23
N SER A 164 -5.23 -1.72 -4.95
CA SER A 164 -6.58 -1.97 -5.47
C SER A 164 -6.55 -3.02 -6.58
N ALA A 165 -5.60 -2.94 -7.50
CA ALA A 165 -5.44 -3.91 -8.58
C ALA A 165 -5.13 -5.33 -8.06
N TYR A 166 -4.27 -5.46 -7.04
CA TYR A 166 -3.98 -6.74 -6.40
C TYR A 166 -5.24 -7.38 -5.79
N GLY A 167 -6.08 -6.58 -5.12
CA GLY A 167 -7.31 -7.06 -4.49
C GLY A 167 -8.45 -7.34 -5.48
N PHE A 168 -8.48 -6.68 -6.63
CA PHE A 168 -9.49 -6.87 -7.68
C PHE A 168 -9.13 -7.96 -8.70
N ALA A 169 -7.91 -8.49 -8.63
CA ALA A 169 -7.41 -9.52 -9.53
C ALA A 169 -8.34 -10.74 -9.60
N ALA A 170 -8.81 -11.26 -8.47
CA ALA A 170 -9.72 -12.41 -8.43
C ALA A 170 -10.91 -12.22 -9.37
N THR A 171 -11.62 -11.09 -9.26
CA THR A 171 -12.81 -10.81 -10.06
C THR A 171 -12.49 -10.75 -11.56
N ILE A 172 -11.40 -10.07 -11.95
CA ILE A 172 -10.98 -10.00 -13.35
C ILE A 172 -10.65 -11.39 -13.89
N PHE A 173 -9.84 -12.17 -13.16
CA PHE A 173 -9.46 -13.50 -13.61
C PHE A 173 -10.59 -14.52 -13.52
N SER A 174 -11.57 -14.36 -12.62
CA SER A 174 -12.78 -15.18 -12.60
C SER A 174 -13.61 -14.97 -13.88
N ILE A 175 -13.75 -13.72 -14.34
CA ILE A 175 -14.44 -13.41 -15.60
C ILE A 175 -13.67 -14.01 -16.79
N ILE A 176 -12.33 -13.89 -16.80
CA ILE A 176 -11.49 -14.50 -17.85
C ILE A 176 -11.66 -16.03 -17.83
N SER A 177 -11.63 -16.66 -16.66
CA SER A 177 -11.84 -18.09 -16.48
C SER A 177 -13.19 -18.53 -17.04
N ALA A 178 -14.27 -17.84 -16.66
CA ALA A 178 -15.63 -18.18 -17.10
C ALA A 178 -15.84 -17.95 -18.60
N ARG A 179 -15.14 -16.98 -19.22
CA ARG A 179 -15.34 -16.65 -20.64
C ARG A 179 -14.46 -17.45 -21.60
N PHE A 180 -13.24 -17.77 -21.20
CA PHE A 180 -12.22 -18.37 -22.08
C PHE A 180 -11.81 -19.80 -21.70
N PHE A 181 -12.02 -20.21 -20.45
CA PHE A 181 -11.54 -21.50 -19.92
C PHE A 181 -12.66 -22.27 -19.22
N ASP A 182 -13.89 -22.17 -19.76
CA ASP A 182 -15.03 -22.88 -19.22
C ASP A 182 -14.74 -24.39 -19.25
N GLU A 183 -14.82 -25.04 -18.09
CA GLU A 183 -14.43 -26.44 -17.82
C GLU A 183 -12.97 -26.87 -18.14
N ASP A 184 -12.12 -25.99 -18.69
CA ASP A 184 -10.69 -26.27 -18.95
C ASP A 184 -9.76 -25.69 -17.87
N THR A 185 -9.79 -26.30 -16.68
CA THR A 185 -8.86 -25.95 -15.59
C THR A 185 -7.38 -26.15 -15.98
N GLY A 186 -7.08 -27.07 -16.90
CA GLY A 186 -5.70 -27.31 -17.35
C GLY A 186 -5.17 -26.13 -18.16
N GLY A 187 -5.94 -25.67 -19.14
CA GLY A 187 -5.67 -24.46 -19.91
C GLY A 187 -5.55 -23.22 -19.02
N LEU A 188 -6.44 -23.08 -18.02
CA LEU A 188 -6.40 -21.98 -17.05
C LEU A 188 -5.09 -21.98 -16.25
N LEU A 189 -4.68 -23.12 -15.68
CA LEU A 189 -3.43 -23.21 -14.90
C LEU A 189 -2.19 -22.91 -15.75
N ARG A 190 -2.17 -23.38 -17.00
CA ARG A 190 -1.12 -23.04 -17.96
C ARG A 190 -1.10 -21.54 -18.25
N PHE A 191 -2.27 -20.95 -18.52
CA PHE A 191 -2.41 -19.51 -18.74
C PHE A 191 -1.91 -18.71 -17.54
N LEU A 192 -2.30 -19.07 -16.32
CA LEU A 192 -1.84 -18.40 -15.10
C LEU A 192 -0.31 -18.48 -14.95
N SER A 193 0.29 -19.65 -15.20
CA SER A 193 1.75 -19.81 -15.09
C SER A 193 2.52 -18.89 -16.04
N ILE A 194 2.10 -18.82 -17.31
CA ILE A 194 2.79 -18.06 -18.35
C ILE A 194 2.47 -16.58 -18.22
N PHE A 195 1.19 -16.22 -18.12
CA PHE A 195 0.76 -14.82 -18.04
C PHE A 195 1.31 -14.13 -16.79
N CYS A 196 1.11 -14.72 -15.60
CA CYS A 196 1.54 -14.07 -14.36
C CYS A 196 3.07 -14.02 -14.24
N GLY A 197 3.73 -15.10 -14.66
CA GLY A 197 5.19 -15.18 -14.71
C GLY A 197 5.79 -14.13 -15.66
N CYS A 198 5.34 -14.10 -16.92
CA CYS A 198 5.86 -13.19 -17.94
C CYS A 198 5.54 -11.72 -17.66
N VAL A 199 4.31 -11.39 -17.26
CA VAL A 199 3.93 -10.00 -16.93
C VAL A 199 4.76 -9.48 -15.76
N SER A 200 4.94 -10.29 -14.70
CA SER A 200 5.77 -9.92 -13.56
C SER A 200 7.25 -9.81 -13.92
N PHE A 201 7.76 -10.72 -14.77
CA PHE A 201 9.16 -10.71 -15.20
C PHE A 201 9.47 -9.50 -16.10
N ILE A 202 8.64 -9.22 -17.10
CA ILE A 202 8.79 -8.05 -17.97
C ILE A 202 8.63 -6.76 -17.14
N GLY A 203 7.65 -6.73 -16.24
CA GLY A 203 7.42 -5.57 -15.38
C GLY A 203 8.60 -5.26 -14.46
N SER A 204 9.39 -6.26 -14.06
CA SER A 204 10.55 -6.09 -13.18
C SER A 204 11.65 -5.17 -13.74
N PHE A 205 11.73 -4.98 -15.06
CA PHE A 205 12.71 -4.08 -15.70
C PHE A 205 12.33 -2.60 -15.54
N PHE A 206 11.03 -2.31 -15.38
CA PHE A 206 10.46 -0.97 -15.33
C PHE A 206 10.10 -0.51 -13.90
N ILE A 207 10.01 -1.43 -12.94
CA ILE A 207 9.78 -1.08 -11.52
C ILE A 207 11.11 -0.57 -10.92
N ARG A 208 11.33 0.75 -11.01
CA ARG A 208 12.50 1.45 -10.48
C ARG A 208 12.08 2.44 -9.40
N VAL A 209 12.95 2.63 -8.41
CA VAL A 209 12.83 3.74 -7.45
C VAL A 209 13.70 4.88 -7.94
N TYR A 210 13.09 6.01 -8.26
CA TYR A 210 13.79 7.24 -8.65
C TYR A 210 13.91 8.11 -7.40
N HIS A 211 15.14 8.34 -6.91
CA HIS A 211 15.37 9.32 -5.86
C HIS A 211 15.55 10.69 -6.50
N GLU A 212 14.77 11.68 -6.06
CA GLU A 212 15.11 13.08 -6.25
C GLU A 212 16.45 13.34 -5.54
N VAL A 213 17.43 13.84 -6.30
CA VAL A 213 18.63 14.44 -5.73
C VAL A 213 18.18 15.82 -5.25
N ASP A 214 18.01 15.99 -3.93
CA ASP A 214 17.82 17.33 -3.35
C ASP A 214 19.11 18.12 -3.60
N HIS A 215 19.15 18.88 -4.70
CA HIS A 215 20.28 19.74 -5.07
C HIS A 215 20.56 20.87 -4.06
N HIS A 216 19.86 20.96 -2.93
CA HIS A 216 20.05 22.03 -1.94
C HIS A 216 21.08 21.72 -0.85
N GLU A 217 21.58 20.49 -0.69
CA GLU A 217 22.64 20.18 0.29
C GLU A 217 24.06 20.27 -0.30
N ASP A 218 24.25 20.09 -1.61
CA ASP A 218 25.59 20.01 -2.23
C ASP A 218 26.20 21.38 -2.60
N TYR A 219 25.40 22.44 -2.78
CA TYR A 219 25.95 23.78 -3.10
C TYR A 219 26.79 24.39 -1.96
N HIS A 220 26.61 23.93 -0.72
CA HIS A 220 27.44 24.37 0.40
C HIS A 220 28.74 23.56 0.56
N GLU A 221 28.88 22.43 -0.14
CA GLU A 221 30.05 21.54 0.00
C GLU A 221 31.12 21.78 -1.08
N GLU A 222 30.77 22.34 -2.25
CA GLU A 222 31.74 22.63 -3.32
C GLU A 222 32.45 24.01 -3.25
N LEU A 223 32.06 24.90 -2.34
CA LEU A 223 32.76 26.17 -2.10
C LEU A 223 33.79 26.11 -0.95
N GLY A 224 34.14 24.91 -0.48
CA GLY A 224 35.24 24.66 0.45
C GLY A 224 36.61 24.85 -0.22
N VAL A 225 36.97 26.11 -0.53
CA VAL A 225 38.33 26.48 -0.94
C VAL A 225 39.28 26.17 0.23
N GLY A 226 40.28 25.34 -0.05
CA GLY A 226 41.29 24.89 0.90
C GLY A 226 42.00 26.07 1.57
N ASP A 227 41.98 26.05 2.90
CA ASP A 227 42.71 26.97 3.76
C ASP A 227 44.21 26.69 3.62
N GLY A 228 44.95 27.64 3.05
CA GLY A 228 46.41 27.55 2.94
C GLY A 228 47.05 28.27 1.77
N GLN A 229 46.62 29.50 1.42
CA GLN A 229 47.47 30.47 0.68
C GLN A 229 46.89 31.90 0.49
N ASN A 230 45.84 32.32 1.20
CA ASN A 230 45.17 33.60 0.93
C ASN A 230 45.38 34.69 1.99
N GLU A 231 46.59 34.85 2.53
CA GLU A 231 46.95 36.09 3.23
C GLU A 231 47.61 37.13 2.29
N GLU A 232 48.04 36.74 1.08
CA GLU A 232 48.70 37.65 0.14
C GLU A 232 47.78 38.14 -1.00
N LEU A 233 46.65 37.45 -1.26
CA LEU A 233 45.71 37.84 -2.32
C LEU A 233 44.64 38.85 -1.88
N ALA A 234 44.42 39.02 -0.58
CA ALA A 234 43.39 39.92 -0.04
C ALA A 234 43.79 41.41 -0.02
N LEU A 235 45.02 41.75 -0.43
CA LEU A 235 45.53 43.13 -0.45
C LEU A 235 45.58 43.76 -1.86
N LEU A 236 45.14 43.06 -2.90
CA LEU A 236 45.22 43.57 -4.29
C LEU A 236 43.88 43.72 -5.01
N GLU A 237 42.75 43.40 -4.38
CA GLU A 237 41.43 43.46 -5.02
C GLU A 237 40.58 44.66 -4.59
N ASP A 238 41.24 45.72 -4.14
CA ASP A 238 40.63 47.03 -3.89
C ASP A 238 40.95 47.98 -5.06
N GLN A 239 40.50 47.63 -6.27
CA GLN A 239 40.45 48.57 -7.39
C GLN A 239 39.45 48.14 -8.48
N ASN A 240 38.33 48.88 -8.53
CA ASN A 240 37.45 49.11 -9.67
C ASN A 240 36.87 47.90 -10.42
N PHE A 241 35.60 47.59 -10.19
CA PHE A 241 34.68 47.34 -11.31
C PHE A 241 33.20 47.52 -10.94
N ASN A 242 32.52 48.41 -11.65
CA ASN A 242 31.07 48.58 -11.66
C ASN A 242 30.44 47.54 -12.61
N PRO A 243 29.28 46.96 -12.28
CA PRO A 243 28.28 46.78 -13.33
C PRO A 243 26.88 47.23 -12.92
N THR A 244 26.22 47.80 -13.92
CA THR A 244 24.85 48.30 -14.02
C THR A 244 23.73 47.29 -13.66
N PRO A 245 22.54 47.73 -13.22
CA PRO A 245 21.42 46.86 -12.87
C PRO A 245 20.46 46.63 -14.04
N ARG A 246 20.04 45.37 -14.26
CA ARG A 246 18.90 44.93 -15.12
C ARG A 246 18.38 43.54 -14.67
N PRO A 247 17.11 43.18 -14.97
CA PRO A 247 15.99 43.10 -14.04
C PRO A 247 15.66 41.64 -13.63
N VAL A 248 14.83 41.46 -12.62
CA VAL A 248 14.18 40.16 -12.38
C VAL A 248 12.67 40.39 -12.41
N ASP A 249 12.09 40.20 -13.59
CA ASP A 249 10.65 40.05 -13.75
C ASP A 249 10.29 38.59 -13.45
N SER A 250 9.32 38.45 -12.55
CA SER A 250 8.70 37.20 -12.15
C SER A 250 7.50 36.90 -13.05
N GLU A 251 7.70 36.14 -14.13
CA GLU A 251 6.60 35.53 -14.88
C GLU A 251 7.05 34.18 -15.43
N GLU A 252 6.67 33.08 -14.77
CA GLU A 252 6.50 31.76 -15.41
C GLU A 252 5.81 30.78 -14.45
N LEU A 253 4.58 31.08 -14.02
CA LEU A 253 3.68 30.04 -13.49
C LEU A 253 2.20 30.43 -13.56
N TYR A 254 1.75 30.99 -14.69
CA TYR A 254 0.32 31.27 -14.93
C TYR A 254 -0.28 30.49 -16.11
N GLY A 255 0.48 29.58 -16.72
CA GLY A 255 0.09 28.90 -17.96
C GLY A 255 -0.59 27.53 -17.84
N SER A 256 -1.05 27.06 -16.66
CA SER A 256 -1.52 25.66 -16.53
C SER A 256 -2.87 25.43 -15.82
N PHE A 257 -3.72 26.46 -15.67
CA PHE A 257 -5.06 26.29 -15.10
C PHE A 257 -6.22 26.92 -15.91
N ALA A 258 -6.04 27.13 -17.22
CA ALA A 258 -7.08 27.64 -18.11
C ALA A 258 -7.79 26.54 -18.95
N PHE A 259 -8.10 25.37 -18.35
CA PHE A 259 -8.91 24.32 -18.99
C PHE A 259 -10.40 24.33 -18.57
N TRP A 260 -10.79 25.14 -17.58
CA TRP A 260 -12.20 25.35 -17.21
C TRP A 260 -12.57 26.81 -17.39
N GLY A 261 -13.17 27.13 -18.55
CA GLY A 261 -13.48 28.49 -18.97
C GLY A 261 -14.41 29.26 -18.02
N ILE A 262 -13.83 30.13 -17.20
CA ILE A 262 -14.54 31.17 -16.44
C ILE A 262 -13.74 32.48 -16.55
N GLY A 263 -14.24 33.37 -17.43
CA GLY A 263 -14.27 34.84 -17.32
C GLY A 263 -12.99 35.63 -17.00
N GLU A 264 -12.48 36.31 -18.03
CA GLU A 264 -11.51 37.41 -17.96
C GLU A 264 -12.06 38.67 -17.24
N HIS A 265 -11.20 39.37 -16.50
CA HIS A 265 -11.29 40.82 -16.33
C HIS A 265 -9.88 41.43 -16.18
N THR A 266 -9.51 42.28 -17.13
CA THR A 266 -8.31 43.15 -17.13
C THR A 266 -8.55 44.46 -16.37
N PRO A 267 -7.48 45.15 -15.93
CA PRO A 267 -7.56 46.30 -15.03
C PRO A 267 -7.58 47.65 -15.76
N GLN A 268 -8.20 48.66 -15.14
CA GLN A 268 -8.06 50.07 -15.53
C GLN A 268 -7.06 50.79 -14.62
N ALA A 269 -6.19 51.57 -15.25
CA ALA A 269 -5.24 52.50 -14.66
C ALA A 269 -5.93 53.79 -14.19
N SER A 270 -5.34 54.45 -13.19
CA SER A 270 -5.49 55.88 -12.98
C SER A 270 -4.27 56.44 -12.23
N ASP A 271 -3.56 57.35 -12.90
CA ASP A 271 -2.55 58.26 -12.38
C ASP A 271 -3.09 59.18 -11.27
N SER A 272 -2.22 59.65 -10.37
CA SER A 272 -1.96 61.09 -10.11
C SER A 272 -1.29 61.40 -8.74
N GLU A 273 -0.30 62.30 -8.84
CA GLU A 273 0.08 63.38 -7.89
C GLU A 273 0.91 63.12 -6.60
N SER A 274 2.21 63.40 -6.72
CA SER A 274 2.96 64.53 -6.12
C SER A 274 2.57 65.05 -4.72
N SER A 275 3.50 64.96 -3.75
CA SER A 275 3.92 66.11 -2.93
C SER A 275 5.15 65.83 -2.06
N SER A 276 6.01 66.85 -2.02
CA SER A 276 7.32 67.03 -1.42
C SER A 276 7.39 67.00 0.11
N LEU A 277 8.57 66.66 0.67
CA LEU A 277 9.39 67.60 1.47
C LEU A 277 10.74 66.96 1.89
N LEU A 278 11.83 67.71 1.70
CA LEU A 278 13.14 67.50 2.30
C LEU A 278 13.10 67.77 3.81
N GLU A 279 13.86 67.03 4.62
CA GLU A 279 14.93 67.58 5.49
C GLU A 279 15.68 66.54 6.35
N LEU A 280 17.00 66.76 6.42
CA LEU A 280 18.01 66.49 7.45
C LEU A 280 18.58 65.07 7.75
N GLN A 281 19.91 65.03 7.64
CA GLN A 281 20.87 63.97 7.97
C GLN A 281 20.89 63.53 9.45
N SER A 282 21.04 62.22 9.68
CA SER A 282 21.95 61.65 10.69
C SER A 282 22.37 60.22 10.28
N PRO A 283 23.64 59.79 10.51
CA PRO A 283 24.12 58.48 10.06
C PRO A 283 23.62 57.35 10.98
N PRO A 284 23.23 56.18 10.45
CA PRO A 284 22.83 55.04 11.28
C PRO A 284 24.05 54.34 11.91
N LYS A 285 23.89 53.95 13.17
CA LYS A 285 24.85 53.24 14.02
C LYS A 285 25.20 51.87 13.44
N LEU A 286 26.50 51.52 13.38
CA LEU A 286 26.97 50.16 13.13
C LEU A 286 26.46 49.19 14.23
N PRO A 287 25.97 47.98 13.88
CA PRO A 287 25.75 46.92 14.86
C PRO A 287 27.08 46.34 15.35
N ARG A 288 27.22 46.25 16.68
CA ARG A 288 28.34 45.62 17.37
C ARG A 288 28.26 44.10 17.21
N ILE A 289 29.19 43.50 16.46
CA ILE A 289 29.32 42.05 16.34
C ILE A 289 30.01 41.53 17.62
N THR A 290 29.26 40.85 18.48
CA THR A 290 29.81 40.04 19.56
C THR A 290 30.25 38.70 18.97
N PRO A 291 31.50 38.23 19.17
CA PRO A 291 31.92 36.92 18.69
C PRO A 291 31.15 35.83 19.45
N GLN A 292 30.16 35.24 18.80
CA GLN A 292 29.56 33.97 19.21
C GLN A 292 30.61 32.88 18.99
N ILE A 293 31.05 32.25 20.07
CA ILE A 293 31.88 31.05 20.04
C ILE A 293 31.06 29.97 19.33
N GLN A 294 31.39 29.69 18.06
CA GLN A 294 30.77 28.59 17.34
C GLN A 294 31.12 27.26 18.04
N PRO A 295 30.14 26.42 18.41
CA PRO A 295 30.43 25.10 18.92
C PRO A 295 31.10 24.28 17.82
N LYS A 296 32.27 23.66 18.15
CA LYS A 296 33.03 22.79 17.25
C LYS A 296 32.10 21.85 16.46
N PRO A 297 32.30 21.69 15.13
CA PRO A 297 31.53 20.76 14.34
C PRO A 297 31.69 19.34 14.92
N LYS A 298 30.57 18.71 15.26
CA LYS A 298 30.56 17.31 15.69
C LYS A 298 31.08 16.46 14.52
N PRO A 299 31.97 15.49 14.75
CA PRO A 299 32.50 14.67 13.66
C PRO A 299 31.35 13.98 12.91
N HIS A 300 31.36 14.09 11.58
CA HIS A 300 30.42 13.41 10.69
C HIS A 300 30.40 11.90 11.02
N LYS A 301 29.35 11.44 11.69
CA LYS A 301 29.10 10.01 11.86
C LYS A 301 28.76 9.45 10.48
N LYS A 302 29.66 8.62 9.92
CA LYS A 302 29.35 7.76 8.77
C LYS A 302 27.99 7.10 9.03
N LYS A 303 26.97 7.41 8.21
CA LYS A 303 25.62 6.81 8.31
C LYS A 303 25.76 5.29 8.17
N HIS A 304 25.77 4.56 9.29
CA HIS A 304 25.79 3.10 9.29
C HIS A 304 24.60 2.61 8.47
N LYS A 305 24.84 1.82 7.42
CA LYS A 305 23.80 1.04 6.75
C LYS A 305 23.23 0.08 7.82
N ILE A 306 22.09 0.43 8.41
CA ILE A 306 21.43 -0.38 9.43
C ILE A 306 21.15 -1.75 8.81
N LYS A 307 21.64 -2.82 9.44
CA LYS A 307 21.32 -4.17 8.97
C LYS A 307 19.81 -4.37 9.13
N PRO A 308 19.10 -4.93 8.14
CA PRO A 308 17.64 -5.04 8.19
C PRO A 308 17.14 -5.87 9.38
N LEU A 309 17.95 -6.79 9.91
CA LEU A 309 17.65 -7.53 11.14
C LEU A 309 17.70 -6.67 12.42
N GLU A 310 18.65 -5.72 12.49
CA GLU A 310 18.74 -4.77 13.60
C GLU A 310 17.60 -3.75 13.55
N ALA A 311 17.16 -3.38 12.33
CA ALA A 311 15.96 -2.57 12.14
C ALA A 311 14.71 -3.28 12.69
N ILE A 312 14.52 -4.57 12.43
CA ILE A 312 13.40 -5.33 13.01
C ILE A 312 13.44 -5.29 14.54
N LYS A 313 14.60 -5.58 15.15
CA LYS A 313 14.74 -5.59 16.62
C LYS A 313 14.36 -4.23 17.21
N HIS A 314 14.79 -3.13 16.59
CA HIS A 314 14.42 -1.79 17.04
C HIS A 314 12.91 -1.52 16.87
N ARG A 315 12.30 -1.97 15.77
CA ARG A 315 10.86 -1.74 15.49
C ARG A 315 9.95 -2.54 16.41
N VAL A 316 10.32 -3.76 16.77
CA VAL A 316 9.53 -4.59 17.71
C VAL A 316 9.53 -4.01 19.13
N ILE A 317 10.55 -3.22 19.49
CA ILE A 317 10.66 -2.57 20.80
C ILE A 317 10.02 -1.17 20.79
N ASP A 318 9.93 -0.54 19.62
CA ASP A 318 9.37 0.80 19.47
C ASP A 318 7.86 0.82 19.74
N ALA A 319 7.47 1.45 20.85
CA ALA A 319 6.07 1.58 21.25
C ALA A 319 5.21 2.25 20.17
N LYS A 320 5.76 3.19 19.39
CA LYS A 320 5.02 3.84 18.30
C LYS A 320 4.65 2.85 17.20
N PHE A 321 5.60 1.98 16.83
CA PHE A 321 5.38 0.93 15.84
C PHE A 321 4.40 -0.11 16.35
N LEU A 322 4.53 -0.54 17.61
CA LEU A 322 3.63 -1.53 18.20
C LEU A 322 2.17 -1.06 18.26
N ILE A 323 1.91 0.23 18.50
CA ILE A 323 0.54 0.76 18.46
C ILE A 323 -0.03 0.69 17.04
N HIS A 324 0.75 1.07 16.02
CA HIS A 324 0.31 0.95 14.62
C HIS A 324 0.09 -0.51 14.21
N TYR A 325 0.98 -1.40 14.64
CA TYR A 325 0.85 -2.84 14.47
C TYR A 325 -0.47 -3.36 15.07
N LEU A 326 -0.80 -2.95 16.30
CA LEU A 326 -2.04 -3.36 16.98
C LEU A 326 -3.29 -2.87 16.24
N ILE A 327 -3.31 -1.61 15.81
CA ILE A 327 -4.45 -1.03 15.09
C ILE A 327 -4.71 -1.79 13.79
N VAL A 328 -3.68 -2.04 12.98
CA VAL A 328 -3.84 -2.80 11.73
C VAL A 328 -4.23 -4.23 12.02
N ALA A 329 -3.56 -4.90 12.97
CA ALA A 329 -3.83 -6.30 13.31
C ALA A 329 -5.31 -6.51 13.68
N ILE A 330 -5.86 -5.63 14.52
CA ILE A 330 -7.27 -5.68 14.93
C ILE A 330 -8.21 -5.37 13.75
N THR A 331 -8.07 -4.20 13.15
CA THR A 331 -9.04 -3.71 12.14
C THR A 331 -9.09 -4.62 10.91
N THR A 332 -7.94 -5.04 10.41
CA THR A 332 -7.86 -5.95 9.26
C THR A 332 -8.16 -7.40 9.63
N GLY A 333 -7.86 -7.83 10.86
CA GLY A 333 -8.22 -9.15 11.38
C GLY A 333 -9.74 -9.35 11.45
N ILE A 334 -10.47 -8.36 11.97
CA ILE A 334 -11.95 -8.36 12.00
C ILE A 334 -12.52 -8.40 10.58
N GLY A 335 -12.01 -7.54 9.68
CA GLY A 335 -12.45 -7.51 8.29
C GLY A 335 -12.21 -8.86 7.58
N GLN A 336 -11.05 -9.47 7.78
CA GLN A 336 -10.72 -10.79 7.23
C GLN A 336 -11.58 -11.91 7.81
N MET A 337 -11.86 -11.91 9.13
CA MET A 337 -12.77 -12.87 9.75
C MET A 337 -14.14 -12.82 9.06
N TYR A 338 -14.68 -11.62 8.84
CA TYR A 338 -15.95 -11.45 8.15
C TYR A 338 -15.92 -12.02 6.72
N ILE A 339 -14.86 -11.73 5.95
CA ILE A 339 -14.69 -12.25 4.57
C ILE A 339 -14.68 -13.78 4.55
N TYR A 340 -14.01 -14.41 5.52
CA TYR A 340 -13.88 -15.88 5.57
C TYR A 340 -15.16 -16.56 6.07
N SER A 341 -15.93 -15.85 6.90
CA SER A 341 -17.12 -16.40 7.56
C SER A 341 -18.44 -16.06 6.85
N ILE A 342 -18.44 -15.20 5.82
CA ILE A 342 -19.67 -14.75 5.16
C ILE A 342 -20.55 -15.89 4.64
N GLY A 343 -19.95 -16.97 4.15
CA GLY A 343 -20.69 -18.16 3.70
C GLY A 343 -21.54 -18.77 4.82
N PHE A 344 -20.97 -18.90 6.02
CA PHE A 344 -21.66 -19.41 7.21
C PHE A 344 -22.73 -18.44 7.71
N ILE A 345 -22.46 -17.14 7.66
CA ILE A 345 -23.40 -16.09 8.08
C ILE A 345 -24.65 -16.10 7.19
N VAL A 346 -24.46 -16.14 5.86
CA VAL A 346 -25.56 -16.22 4.89
C VAL A 346 -26.37 -17.50 5.09
N THR A 347 -25.69 -18.63 5.30
CA THR A 347 -26.35 -19.91 5.56
C THR A 347 -27.20 -19.85 6.84
N ALA A 348 -26.65 -19.37 7.94
CA ALA A 348 -27.39 -19.25 9.21
C ALA A 348 -28.59 -18.31 9.13
N GLN A 349 -28.49 -17.21 8.36
CA GLN A 349 -29.62 -16.30 8.16
C GLN A 349 -30.67 -16.85 7.17
N TYR A 350 -30.27 -17.59 6.14
CA TYR A 350 -31.22 -18.18 5.18
C TYR A 350 -32.06 -19.30 5.80
N TYR A 351 -31.46 -20.13 6.66
CA TYR A 351 -32.18 -21.17 7.40
C TYR A 351 -32.84 -20.66 8.69
N TYR A 352 -32.82 -19.36 8.94
CA TYR A 352 -33.50 -18.79 10.11
C TYR A 352 -35.00 -19.08 10.05
N ASN A 353 -35.52 -19.70 11.12
CA ASN A 353 -36.95 -20.01 11.30
C ASN A 353 -37.59 -20.90 10.20
N ARG A 354 -36.79 -21.53 9.33
CA ARG A 354 -37.25 -22.62 8.45
C ARG A 354 -37.49 -23.88 9.28
N LYS A 355 -38.52 -24.66 8.92
CA LYS A 355 -38.82 -25.93 9.57
C LYS A 355 -37.68 -26.93 9.30
N LYS A 356 -37.37 -27.76 10.29
CA LYS A 356 -36.38 -28.85 10.16
C LYS A 356 -36.97 -29.96 9.29
N ASP A 357 -37.04 -29.72 7.99
CA ASP A 357 -37.54 -30.70 7.03
C ASP A 357 -36.37 -31.54 6.51
N GLU A 358 -36.61 -32.81 6.16
CA GLU A 358 -35.57 -33.76 5.69
C GLU A 358 -34.92 -33.33 4.36
N GLU A 359 -35.49 -32.34 3.64
CA GLU A 359 -34.94 -31.74 2.41
C GLU A 359 -33.69 -30.87 2.66
N ASP A 360 -33.46 -30.40 3.89
CA ASP A 360 -32.29 -29.57 4.27
C ASP A 360 -30.95 -30.33 4.19
N LEU A 361 -30.96 -31.64 3.92
CA LEU A 361 -29.73 -32.44 3.78
C LEU A 361 -28.97 -32.10 2.49
N SER A 362 -29.65 -31.53 1.49
CA SER A 362 -29.04 -31.12 0.22
C SER A 362 -28.75 -29.62 0.20
N LYS A 363 -27.58 -29.21 -0.32
CA LYS A 363 -27.24 -27.78 -0.46
C LYS A 363 -28.18 -27.12 -1.46
N ASP A 364 -29.06 -26.25 -0.96
CA ASP A 364 -29.95 -25.44 -1.79
C ASP A 364 -29.16 -24.58 -2.79
N PRO A 365 -29.47 -24.61 -4.09
CA PRO A 365 -28.78 -23.80 -5.10
C PRO A 365 -28.94 -22.30 -4.83
N GLU A 366 -30.04 -21.90 -4.20
CA GLU A 366 -30.30 -20.50 -3.81
C GLU A 366 -29.28 -20.01 -2.76
N THR A 367 -28.93 -20.83 -1.77
CA THR A 367 -27.93 -20.45 -0.74
C THR A 367 -26.56 -20.17 -1.35
N VAL A 368 -26.14 -20.99 -2.31
CA VAL A 368 -24.87 -20.84 -3.03
C VAL A 368 -24.86 -19.53 -3.83
N HIS A 369 -25.98 -19.19 -4.46
CA HIS A 369 -26.13 -17.93 -5.18
C HIS A 369 -26.03 -16.72 -4.24
N LEU A 370 -26.76 -16.72 -3.11
CA LEU A 370 -26.67 -15.62 -2.13
C LEU A 370 -25.25 -15.44 -1.58
N GLN A 371 -24.54 -16.53 -1.29
CA GLN A 371 -23.14 -16.47 -0.83
C GLN A 371 -22.24 -15.79 -1.86
N ALA A 372 -22.37 -16.16 -3.14
CA ALA A 372 -21.59 -15.57 -4.23
C ALA A 372 -21.86 -14.06 -4.38
N VAL A 373 -23.12 -13.63 -4.25
CA VAL A 373 -23.50 -12.21 -4.28
C VAL A 373 -22.79 -11.44 -3.16
N GLN A 374 -22.76 -11.96 -1.94
CA GLN A 374 -22.09 -11.28 -0.82
C GLN A 374 -20.57 -11.16 -1.05
N VAL A 375 -19.92 -12.21 -1.54
CA VAL A 375 -18.48 -12.19 -1.86
C VAL A 375 -18.18 -11.14 -2.94
N ALA A 376 -19.05 -11.00 -3.93
CA ALA A 376 -18.92 -9.97 -4.98
C ALA A 376 -19.08 -8.54 -4.42
N VAL A 377 -20.09 -8.30 -3.57
CA VAL A 377 -20.31 -7.00 -2.91
C VAL A 377 -19.09 -6.59 -2.08
N ILE A 378 -18.54 -7.52 -1.30
CA ILE A 378 -17.31 -7.29 -0.49
C ILE A 378 -16.14 -6.92 -1.40
N SER A 379 -15.96 -7.65 -2.51
CA SER A 379 -14.83 -7.46 -3.42
C SER A 379 -14.87 -6.10 -4.12
N ILE A 380 -16.04 -5.71 -4.64
CA ILE A 380 -16.25 -4.42 -5.32
C ILE A 380 -16.13 -3.26 -4.33
N SER A 381 -16.78 -3.36 -3.17
CA SER A 381 -16.71 -2.31 -2.13
C SER A 381 -15.27 -2.13 -1.63
N SER A 382 -14.54 -3.22 -1.40
CA SER A 382 -13.13 -3.15 -0.98
C SER A 382 -12.22 -2.54 -2.03
N PHE A 383 -12.43 -2.85 -3.32
CA PHE A 383 -11.69 -2.23 -4.42
C PHE A 383 -11.89 -0.71 -4.48
N LEU A 384 -13.15 -0.26 -4.49
CA LEU A 384 -13.48 1.17 -4.54
C LEU A 384 -12.96 1.90 -3.30
N ALA A 385 -13.11 1.30 -2.13
CA ALA A 385 -12.65 1.87 -0.87
C ALA A 385 -11.13 2.05 -0.84
N ARG A 386 -10.34 1.11 -1.36
CA ARG A 386 -8.86 1.25 -1.44
C ARG A 386 -8.45 2.45 -2.29
N LEU A 387 -9.09 2.63 -3.45
CA LEU A 387 -8.86 3.77 -4.34
C LEU A 387 -9.21 5.07 -3.62
N VAL A 388 -10.42 5.17 -3.09
CA VAL A 388 -10.91 6.36 -2.37
C VAL A 388 -10.00 6.70 -1.19
N ALA A 389 -9.61 5.70 -0.38
CA ALA A 389 -8.71 5.88 0.76
C ALA A 389 -7.36 6.49 0.36
N GLY A 390 -6.75 6.03 -0.73
CA GLY A 390 -5.48 6.56 -1.20
C GLY A 390 -5.56 8.03 -1.59
N PHE A 391 -6.52 8.37 -2.45
CA PHE A 391 -6.69 9.75 -2.93
C PHE A 391 -7.16 10.69 -1.82
N LEU A 392 -8.12 10.26 -1.00
CA LEU A 392 -8.60 11.04 0.15
C LEU A 392 -7.45 11.29 1.14
N SER A 393 -6.60 10.29 1.36
CA SER A 393 -5.44 10.41 2.23
C SER A 393 -4.45 11.46 1.76
N ASP A 394 -4.25 11.62 0.44
CA ASP A 394 -3.37 12.65 -0.10
C ASP A 394 -4.00 14.04 -0.06
N VAL A 395 -5.31 14.15 -0.28
CA VAL A 395 -6.04 15.42 -0.10
C VAL A 395 -5.91 15.89 1.34
N LEU A 396 -6.08 14.97 2.30
CA LEU A 396 -6.00 15.27 3.72
C LEU A 396 -4.58 15.69 4.13
N HIS A 397 -3.57 14.96 3.65
CA HIS A 397 -2.16 15.28 3.89
C HIS A 397 -1.78 16.66 3.30
N ARG A 398 -2.24 16.99 2.09
CA ARG A 398 -2.03 18.32 1.47
C ARG A 398 -2.68 19.45 2.26
N ARG A 399 -3.84 19.19 2.88
CA ARG A 399 -4.50 20.14 3.79
C ARG A 399 -3.89 20.18 5.19
N LYS A 400 -2.69 19.61 5.41
CA LYS A 400 -1.97 19.55 6.70
C LYS A 400 -2.71 18.79 7.80
N PHE A 401 -3.67 17.94 7.45
CA PHE A 401 -4.34 17.06 8.39
C PHE A 401 -3.67 15.67 8.43
N GLN A 402 -3.75 15.01 9.58
CA GLN A 402 -3.19 13.67 9.78
C GLN A 402 -3.99 12.62 9.00
N ARG A 403 -3.31 11.73 8.25
CA ARG A 403 -3.94 10.60 7.53
C ARG A 403 -4.73 9.65 8.45
N LEU A 404 -4.39 9.63 9.75
CA LEU A 404 -5.03 8.83 10.80
C LEU A 404 -6.53 9.13 10.99
N TRP A 405 -7.03 10.31 10.59
CA TRP A 405 -8.47 10.59 10.64
C TRP A 405 -9.30 9.62 9.80
N ILE A 406 -8.76 9.17 8.66
CA ILE A 406 -9.44 8.17 7.81
C ILE A 406 -9.55 6.84 8.55
N VAL A 407 -8.49 6.44 9.27
CA VAL A 407 -8.48 5.22 10.10
C VAL A 407 -9.51 5.33 11.23
N LEU A 408 -9.57 6.48 11.90
CA LEU A 408 -10.52 6.71 12.99
C LEU A 408 -11.97 6.58 12.52
N VAL A 409 -12.31 7.23 11.41
CA VAL A 409 -13.65 7.14 10.80
C VAL A 409 -13.94 5.70 10.37
N THR A 410 -12.95 5.00 9.81
CA THR A 410 -13.08 3.61 9.40
C THR A 410 -13.42 2.69 10.57
N ILE A 411 -12.81 2.88 11.74
CA ILE A 411 -13.10 2.08 12.95
C ILE A 411 -14.54 2.30 13.42
N ILE A 412 -15.04 3.54 13.38
CA ILE A 412 -16.43 3.85 13.74
C ILE A 412 -17.40 3.16 12.78
N ILE A 413 -17.16 3.28 11.47
CA ILE A 413 -18.01 2.66 10.45
C ILE A 413 -17.94 1.12 10.55
N GLN A 414 -16.78 0.56 10.87
CA GLN A 414 -16.63 -0.88 11.07
C GLN A 414 -17.44 -1.36 12.27
N CYS A 415 -17.39 -0.64 13.40
CA CYS A 415 -18.22 -0.94 14.58
C CYS A 415 -19.72 -0.87 14.25
N LEU A 416 -20.14 0.08 13.42
CA LEU A 416 -21.53 0.14 12.92
C LEU A 416 -21.88 -1.08 12.04
N GLY A 417 -20.97 -1.54 11.19
CA GLY A 417 -21.13 -2.75 10.40
C GLY A 417 -21.29 -4.01 11.25
N GLU A 418 -20.51 -4.12 12.31
CA GLU A 418 -20.62 -5.21 13.31
C GLU A 418 -21.94 -5.14 14.08
N LEU A 419 -22.36 -3.95 14.51
CA LEU A 419 -23.64 -3.74 15.18
C LEU A 419 -24.82 -4.16 14.30
N LEU A 420 -24.79 -3.83 13.01
CA LEU A 420 -25.83 -4.26 12.07
C LEU A 420 -25.91 -5.78 11.97
N LEU A 421 -24.78 -6.50 12.01
CA LEU A 421 -24.77 -7.97 12.00
C LEU A 421 -25.31 -8.56 13.31
N VAL A 422 -25.03 -7.92 14.44
CA VAL A 422 -25.55 -8.33 15.75
C VAL A 422 -27.07 -8.14 15.83
N VAL A 423 -27.59 -7.03 15.31
CA VAL A 423 -29.03 -6.71 15.35
C VAL A 423 -29.84 -7.45 14.27
N ASN A 424 -29.20 -7.83 13.15
CA ASN A 424 -29.92 -8.41 12.03
C ASN A 424 -30.25 -9.91 12.24
N GLU A 425 -31.53 -10.21 12.51
CA GLU A 425 -31.99 -11.58 12.73
C GLU A 425 -32.13 -12.38 11.41
N SER A 426 -32.68 -11.79 10.34
CA SER A 426 -32.97 -12.52 9.09
C SER A 426 -33.09 -11.67 7.82
N ASN A 427 -32.79 -10.36 7.86
CA ASN A 427 -33.02 -9.50 6.71
C ASN A 427 -31.83 -9.56 5.74
N HIS A 428 -32.04 -10.16 4.56
CA HIS A 428 -31.04 -10.29 3.51
C HIS A 428 -30.48 -8.96 3.00
N THR A 429 -31.29 -7.88 3.00
CA THR A 429 -30.83 -6.54 2.60
C THR A 429 -29.83 -5.98 3.62
N LEU A 430 -30.07 -6.20 4.92
CA LEU A 430 -29.13 -5.79 5.96
C LEU A 430 -27.81 -6.55 5.83
N ILE A 431 -27.82 -7.85 5.47
CA ILE A 431 -26.57 -8.58 5.18
C ILE A 431 -25.78 -7.88 4.07
N SER A 432 -26.44 -7.55 2.95
CA SER A 432 -25.77 -6.89 1.81
C SER A 432 -25.20 -5.52 2.18
N ILE A 433 -25.91 -4.75 3.01
CA ILE A 433 -25.42 -3.47 3.53
C ILE A 433 -24.22 -3.68 4.45
N SER A 434 -24.29 -4.62 5.39
CA SER A 434 -23.16 -4.99 6.26
C SER A 434 -21.96 -5.48 5.45
N SER A 435 -22.17 -6.29 4.40
CA SER A 435 -21.13 -6.75 3.48
C SER A 435 -20.42 -5.59 2.80
N GLY A 436 -21.19 -4.62 2.30
CA GLY A 436 -20.64 -3.41 1.68
C GLY A 436 -19.86 -2.56 2.68
N ILE A 437 -20.36 -2.41 3.91
CA ILE A 437 -19.69 -1.65 4.98
C ILE A 437 -18.38 -2.32 5.39
N MET A 438 -18.40 -3.62 5.71
CA MET A 438 -17.22 -4.37 6.14
C MET A 438 -16.18 -4.45 5.03
N GLY A 439 -16.59 -4.69 3.79
CA GLY A 439 -15.71 -4.66 2.61
C GLY A 439 -15.08 -3.29 2.39
N SER A 440 -15.86 -2.20 2.54
CA SER A 440 -15.36 -0.83 2.43
C SER A 440 -14.35 -0.52 3.54
N CYS A 441 -14.62 -0.87 4.79
CA CYS A 441 -13.70 -0.61 5.89
C CYS A 441 -12.38 -1.37 5.71
N TYR A 442 -12.47 -2.65 5.32
CA TYR A 442 -11.29 -3.44 4.97
C TYR A 442 -10.46 -2.79 3.86
N GLY A 443 -11.13 -2.26 2.82
CA GLY A 443 -10.47 -1.52 1.75
C GLY A 443 -9.84 -0.21 2.19
N LEU A 444 -10.54 0.59 3.00
CA LEU A 444 -10.06 1.87 3.51
C LEU A 444 -8.77 1.72 4.31
N VAL A 445 -8.71 0.73 5.22
CA VAL A 445 -7.51 0.46 6.01
C VAL A 445 -6.34 0.09 5.08
N PHE A 446 -6.51 -0.88 4.17
CA PHE A 446 -5.43 -1.29 3.27
C PHE A 446 -5.01 -0.20 2.26
N GLY A 447 -5.90 0.74 1.91
CA GLY A 447 -5.58 1.86 1.03
C GLY A 447 -4.78 2.96 1.73
N THR A 448 -5.06 3.25 3.00
CA THR A 448 -4.44 4.38 3.71
C THR A 448 -3.21 3.97 4.54
N TYR A 449 -3.22 2.80 5.19
CA TYR A 449 -2.19 2.43 6.16
C TYR A 449 -0.78 2.28 5.58
N PRO A 450 -0.59 1.73 4.36
CA PRO A 450 0.73 1.72 3.73
C PRO A 450 1.34 3.12 3.63
N ALA A 451 0.56 4.14 3.30
CA ALA A 451 1.05 5.51 3.22
C ALA A 451 1.40 6.06 4.61
N ILE A 452 0.58 5.77 5.63
CA ILE A 452 0.88 6.12 7.03
C ILE A 452 2.23 5.52 7.46
N MET A 453 2.44 4.22 7.17
CA MET A 453 3.70 3.54 7.54
C MET A 453 4.92 4.14 6.83
N ALA A 454 4.78 4.57 5.58
CA ALA A 454 5.84 5.24 4.83
C ALA A 454 6.13 6.66 5.34
N ASP A 455 5.10 7.40 5.77
CA ASP A 455 5.23 8.73 6.36
C ASP A 455 5.91 8.68 7.72
N GLU A 456 5.51 7.73 8.57
CA GLU A 456 6.01 7.63 9.95
C GLU A 456 7.42 7.03 10.05
N PHE A 457 7.71 6.02 9.24
CA PHE A 457 8.93 5.21 9.38
C PHE A 457 9.88 5.32 8.18
N GLY A 458 9.49 6.07 7.14
CA GLY A 458 10.26 6.27 5.91
C GLY A 458 10.15 5.12 4.90
N THR A 459 10.59 5.39 3.68
CA THR A 459 10.48 4.46 2.53
C THR A 459 11.65 3.47 2.40
N LYS A 460 12.75 3.66 3.15
CA LYS A 460 13.97 2.84 3.04
C LYS A 460 13.75 1.40 3.48
N THR A 461 13.15 1.20 4.65
CA THR A 461 12.81 -0.11 5.23
C THR A 461 11.30 -0.37 5.23
N PHE A 462 10.59 0.24 4.27
CA PHE A 462 9.14 0.23 4.24
C PHE A 462 8.59 -1.20 4.08
N SER A 463 9.14 -1.99 3.16
CA SER A 463 8.60 -3.33 2.87
C SER A 463 8.78 -4.28 4.05
N THR A 464 9.88 -4.18 4.81
CA THR A 464 10.11 -4.94 6.04
C THR A 464 9.12 -4.53 7.13
N ASN A 465 8.91 -3.23 7.33
CA ASN A 465 7.95 -2.71 8.30
C ASN A 465 6.51 -3.15 7.96
N TRP A 466 6.13 -3.02 6.69
CA TRP A 466 4.82 -3.44 6.20
C TRP A 466 4.63 -4.96 6.30
N GLY A 467 5.65 -5.74 5.95
CA GLY A 467 5.66 -7.18 6.11
C GLY A 467 5.49 -7.62 7.57
N LEU A 468 6.14 -6.92 8.51
CA LEU A 468 5.96 -7.16 9.95
C LEU A 468 4.56 -6.78 10.41
N VAL A 469 3.98 -5.66 9.97
CA VAL A 469 2.58 -5.31 10.27
C VAL A 469 1.61 -6.38 9.74
N CYS A 470 1.87 -6.91 8.54
CA CYS A 470 1.07 -7.98 7.94
C CYS A 470 1.07 -9.28 8.76
N THR A 471 2.09 -9.58 9.57
CA THR A 471 2.02 -10.79 10.42
C THR A 471 1.02 -10.64 11.55
N GLY A 472 0.72 -9.42 11.99
CA GLY A 472 -0.22 -9.16 13.10
C GLY A 472 -1.66 -9.50 12.78
N TYR A 473 -2.12 -9.21 11.55
CA TYR A 473 -3.50 -9.54 11.19
C TYR A 473 -3.72 -11.05 11.07
N VAL A 474 -2.71 -11.82 10.66
CA VAL A 474 -2.81 -13.29 10.57
C VAL A 474 -3.06 -13.90 11.95
N ILE A 475 -2.38 -13.39 12.98
CA ILE A 475 -2.56 -13.82 14.37
C ILE A 475 -3.99 -13.51 14.82
N THR A 476 -4.44 -12.27 14.58
CA THR A 476 -5.79 -11.83 14.98
C THR A 476 -6.87 -12.61 14.24
N LEU A 477 -6.71 -12.81 12.93
CA LEU A 477 -7.60 -13.61 12.08
C LEU A 477 -7.73 -15.04 12.62
N PHE A 478 -6.61 -15.69 12.95
CA PHE A 478 -6.65 -17.05 13.45
C PHE A 478 -7.46 -17.17 14.76
N ILE A 479 -7.24 -16.25 15.70
CA ILE A 479 -7.97 -16.22 16.98
C ILE A 479 -9.46 -15.97 16.74
N LEU A 480 -9.81 -14.97 15.94
CA LEU A 480 -11.19 -14.58 15.67
C LEU A 480 -11.97 -15.64 14.90
N THR A 481 -11.39 -16.21 13.84
CA THR A 481 -12.06 -17.27 13.05
C THR A 481 -12.23 -18.56 13.84
N LYS A 482 -11.27 -18.90 14.72
CA LYS A 482 -11.44 -20.05 15.64
C LYS A 482 -12.55 -19.81 16.66
N TYR A 483 -12.64 -18.60 17.21
CA TYR A 483 -13.71 -18.25 18.12
C TYR A 483 -15.08 -18.24 17.42
N PHE A 484 -15.16 -17.70 16.20
CA PHE A 484 -16.35 -17.77 15.35
C PHE A 484 -16.79 -19.23 15.12
N GLY A 485 -15.87 -20.09 14.70
CA GLY A 485 -16.15 -21.51 14.46
C GLY A 485 -16.66 -22.21 15.72
N TRP A 486 -16.05 -21.97 16.87
CA TRP A 486 -16.49 -22.56 18.14
C TRP A 486 -17.92 -22.17 18.52
N ILE A 487 -18.30 -20.90 18.35
CA ILE A 487 -19.68 -20.43 18.60
C ILE A 487 -20.64 -21.05 17.60
N TYR A 488 -20.26 -21.08 16.32
CA TYR A 488 -21.11 -21.59 15.24
C TYR A 488 -21.37 -23.09 15.41
N ASP A 489 -20.34 -23.87 15.66
CA ASP A 489 -20.42 -25.33 15.86
C ASP A 489 -21.26 -25.67 17.09
N LYS A 490 -21.13 -24.91 18.20
CA LYS A 490 -21.94 -25.09 19.41
C LYS A 490 -23.44 -24.88 19.16
N ASN A 491 -23.79 -24.05 18.18
CA ASN A 491 -25.18 -23.74 17.83
C ASN A 491 -25.71 -24.54 16.63
N THR A 492 -24.86 -25.33 15.98
CA THR A 492 -25.21 -26.13 14.81
C THR A 492 -25.88 -27.43 15.24
N ASN A 493 -26.93 -27.83 14.52
CA ASN A 493 -27.60 -29.10 14.78
C ASN A 493 -26.74 -30.26 14.22
N PRO A 494 -26.36 -31.27 15.04
CA PRO A 494 -25.52 -32.37 14.57
C PRO A 494 -26.15 -33.24 13.49
N VAL A 495 -27.49 -33.22 13.35
CA VAL A 495 -28.21 -34.03 12.36
C VAL A 495 -28.21 -33.37 10.98
N THR A 496 -28.50 -32.08 10.91
CA THR A 496 -28.62 -31.36 9.63
C THR A 496 -27.35 -30.61 9.23
N GLY A 497 -26.41 -30.40 10.15
CA GLY A 497 -25.21 -29.61 9.89
C GLY A 497 -25.47 -28.11 9.72
N HIS A 498 -26.70 -27.64 9.95
CA HIS A 498 -27.12 -26.25 9.81
C HIS A 498 -27.45 -25.60 11.17
N CYS A 499 -27.24 -24.28 11.25
CA CYS A 499 -27.60 -23.47 12.41
C CYS A 499 -28.85 -22.63 12.10
N TYR A 500 -29.93 -22.83 12.88
CA TYR A 500 -31.25 -22.23 12.65
C TYR A 500 -31.52 -20.99 13.51
N LYS A 501 -30.53 -20.53 14.28
CA LYS A 501 -30.67 -19.41 15.23
C LYS A 501 -30.40 -18.03 14.61
N GLY A 502 -30.18 -17.92 13.30
CA GLY A 502 -29.91 -16.63 12.63
C GLY A 502 -28.65 -15.97 13.16
N ASN A 503 -28.73 -14.72 13.62
CA ASN A 503 -27.63 -14.01 14.28
C ASN A 503 -27.09 -14.73 15.53
N GLY A 504 -27.93 -15.47 16.26
CA GLY A 504 -27.51 -16.24 17.43
C GLY A 504 -26.44 -17.30 17.15
N CYS A 505 -26.23 -17.67 15.88
CA CYS A 505 -25.18 -18.58 15.45
C CYS A 505 -23.77 -17.97 15.51
N TYR A 506 -23.64 -16.63 15.49
CA TYR A 506 -22.34 -15.96 15.38
C TYR A 506 -22.22 -14.67 16.19
N ILE A 507 -23.28 -14.22 16.87
CA ILE A 507 -23.34 -12.94 17.60
C ILE A 507 -22.12 -12.68 18.49
N GLY A 508 -21.69 -13.67 19.28
CA GLY A 508 -20.58 -13.51 20.21
C GLY A 508 -19.24 -13.18 19.54
N ALA A 509 -19.03 -13.60 18.29
CA ALA A 509 -17.81 -13.28 17.55
C ALA A 509 -17.75 -11.80 17.16
N PHE A 510 -18.88 -11.21 16.79
CA PHE A 510 -18.99 -9.78 16.46
C PHE A 510 -19.09 -8.90 17.70
N GLU A 511 -19.61 -9.40 18.82
CA GLU A 511 -19.50 -8.71 20.11
C GLU A 511 -18.03 -8.57 20.55
N LEU A 512 -17.24 -9.64 20.41
CA LEU A 512 -15.80 -9.57 20.63
C LEU A 512 -15.12 -8.61 19.63
N GLY A 513 -15.54 -8.65 18.36
CA GLY A 513 -15.11 -7.71 17.33
C GLY A 513 -15.31 -6.24 17.74
N MET A 514 -16.50 -5.88 18.24
CA MET A 514 -16.80 -4.52 18.72
C MET A 514 -15.91 -4.09 19.89
N ILE A 515 -15.62 -5.00 20.84
CA ILE A 515 -14.70 -4.71 21.95
C ILE A 515 -13.30 -4.41 21.42
N LEU A 516 -12.80 -5.22 20.48
CA LEU A 516 -11.50 -5.01 19.84
C LEU A 516 -11.47 -3.72 19.01
N SER A 517 -12.54 -3.41 18.28
CA SER A 517 -12.73 -2.13 17.57
C SER A 517 -12.62 -0.94 18.55
N GLY A 518 -13.19 -1.05 19.76
CA GLY A 518 -13.02 -0.06 20.83
C GLY A 518 -11.56 0.11 21.29
N ILE A 519 -10.81 -0.98 21.42
CA ILE A 519 -9.38 -0.94 21.75
C ILE A 519 -8.59 -0.25 20.62
N ALA A 520 -8.87 -0.59 19.36
CA ALA A 520 -8.25 0.05 18.20
C ALA A 520 -8.58 1.55 18.11
N PHE A 521 -9.80 1.95 18.48
CA PHE A 521 -10.21 3.35 18.54
C PHE A 521 -9.38 4.13 19.57
N VAL A 522 -9.28 3.63 20.81
CA VAL A 522 -8.47 4.27 21.87
C VAL A 522 -6.99 4.33 21.48
N ALA A 523 -6.46 3.26 20.88
CA ALA A 523 -5.09 3.23 20.36
C ALA A 523 -4.87 4.31 19.29
N THR A 524 -5.79 4.46 18.34
CA THR A 524 -5.72 5.47 17.27
C THR A 524 -5.77 6.89 17.84
N CYS A 525 -6.70 7.16 18.76
CA CYS A 525 -6.78 8.45 19.47
C CYS A 525 -5.49 8.78 20.23
N THR A 526 -4.86 7.78 20.86
CA THR A 526 -3.60 7.95 21.59
C THR A 526 -2.46 8.36 20.65
N VAL A 527 -2.37 7.76 19.45
CA VAL A 527 -1.36 8.14 18.45
C VAL A 527 -1.61 9.56 17.95
N MET A 528 -2.87 9.88 17.60
CA MET A 528 -3.24 11.21 17.12
C MET A 528 -2.94 12.30 18.15
N TRP A 529 -3.21 12.02 19.42
CA TRP A 529 -2.90 12.96 20.51
C TRP A 529 -1.39 13.16 20.67
N LYS A 530 -0.60 12.08 20.69
CA LYS A 530 0.86 12.17 20.77
C LYS A 530 1.44 12.97 19.60
N HIS A 531 0.91 12.79 18.39
CA HIS A 531 1.31 13.55 17.21
C HIS A 531 0.94 15.04 17.25
N ARG A 532 -0.02 15.43 18.09
CA ARG A 532 -0.41 16.85 18.24
C ARG A 532 0.44 17.57 19.28
N ILE A 533 1.01 16.83 20.24
CA ILE A 533 1.85 17.38 21.30
C ILE A 533 3.29 17.61 20.81
N GLN A 534 3.76 16.77 19.88
CA GLN A 534 5.06 16.91 19.20
C GLN A 534 4.97 17.94 18.08
#